data_AF-A0A4T0J8D1-F1
#
_entry.id   AF-A0A4T0J8D1-F1
#
_cell.length_a   1.000
_cell.length_b   1.000
_cell.length_c   1.000
_cell.angle_alpha   90.00
_cell.angle_beta   90.00
_cell.angle_gamma   90.00
#
_symmetry.space_group_name_H-M   'P 1'
#
loop_
_entity.id
_entity.type
_entity.pdbx_description
1 polymer ?
#
loop_
_entity_poly.entity_id
_entity_poly.type
_entity_poly.pdbx_seq_one_letter_code
_entity_poly.pdbx_strand_id
1 'polypeptide(L)'
;MSLDAPWLKQCPEFVELEIGESVASRTETLSTFRELGPPDLCHIIKSPTRAGTTNDSGSYHYVSGIDASSSASIAIYLNDLLRSLDISQGWFAPNAGWKVKSGTYCCYNAFSRVDVRVQVKIPGGVDSYAVDLRGERHELNSSLWLETYLSAHLRSILYADDPSYKLYGYRKYSPIPKPEDEERFIAACAQLFDKGWQLGSEPEIQVATPISNHLTSAILKYFGDSGRMSRAANLFEKIADHQRRTYGEGPAADVDALTARAYIGMHEETLAVRTLNRALTVSPQSWQLLHVQIDFLRSKGMFDWAVQLARQAVECSPSEFVTWAKLTDCLLDIEDFEAALLTLNSCPMFTYNERDLHRMPTPIKNHFPIKKWVIESNLIDDDSPKENEADITLLRLPAPSLRGTFARAYELLTRLNDAIGWDDLLKIRSKVFVMEEEYRQHKTEGSNGTAADSNVIKQPAIPTIKISSDSDHEREQFKRGGLDLHMEKVEKIEEPVHNHDN
;
A
#
# COMPACT_ATOMS: atom_id res chain seq x y z
N MET A 1 15.61 -7.60 -32.06
CA MET A 1 14.18 -7.80 -31.75
C MET A 1 13.45 -8.14 -33.05
N SER A 2 12.82 -9.32 -33.15
CA SER A 2 12.05 -9.67 -34.35
C SER A 2 10.81 -8.78 -34.46
N LEU A 3 10.64 -8.16 -35.63
CA LEU A 3 9.51 -7.33 -36.03
C LEU A 3 8.21 -8.13 -36.27
N ASP A 4 8.20 -9.44 -35.99
CA ASP A 4 7.09 -10.36 -36.34
C ASP A 4 6.17 -10.71 -35.16
N ALA A 5 6.43 -10.21 -33.96
CA ALA A 5 5.59 -10.48 -32.80
C ALA A 5 4.43 -9.46 -32.68
N PRO A 6 3.22 -9.91 -32.29
CA PRO A 6 1.98 -9.14 -32.45
C PRO A 6 1.74 -8.09 -31.38
N TRP A 7 2.70 -7.19 -31.18
CA TRP A 7 2.65 -6.27 -30.06
C TRP A 7 1.62 -5.16 -30.24
N LEU A 8 0.92 -4.84 -29.16
CA LEU A 8 0.16 -3.61 -29.05
C LEU A 8 1.11 -2.42 -29.01
N LYS A 9 0.85 -1.38 -29.82
CA LYS A 9 1.65 -0.17 -29.77
C LYS A 9 1.48 0.53 -28.43
N GLN A 10 2.61 0.88 -27.80
CA GLN A 10 2.65 1.66 -26.56
C GLN A 10 1.94 1.00 -25.35
N CYS A 11 1.67 -0.30 -25.43
CA CYS A 11 1.16 -1.10 -24.31
C CYS A 11 2.21 -2.16 -23.93
N PRO A 12 2.66 -2.21 -22.67
CA PRO A 12 3.38 -3.36 -22.16
C PRO A 12 2.52 -4.63 -22.27
N GLU A 13 3.14 -5.77 -22.57
CA GLU A 13 2.43 -7.04 -22.68
C GLU A 13 3.25 -8.20 -22.12
N PHE A 14 2.56 -9.11 -21.44
CA PHE A 14 3.07 -10.38 -20.95
C PHE A 14 2.41 -11.51 -21.73
N VAL A 15 3.20 -12.30 -22.46
CA VAL A 15 2.69 -13.41 -23.28
C VAL A 15 2.56 -14.66 -22.42
N GLU A 16 1.36 -15.23 -22.41
CA GLU A 16 1.03 -16.43 -21.64
C GLU A 16 1.66 -17.69 -22.24
N LEU A 17 1.91 -18.68 -21.38
CA LEU A 17 2.24 -20.04 -21.80
C LEU A 17 1.00 -20.77 -22.32
N GLU A 18 -0.05 -20.79 -21.50
CA GLU A 18 -1.36 -21.31 -21.84
C GLU A 18 -2.40 -20.19 -21.89
N ILE A 19 -3.19 -20.15 -22.97
CA ILE A 19 -4.17 -19.07 -23.17
C ILE A 19 -5.20 -19.07 -22.04
N GLY A 20 -5.26 -17.97 -21.29
CA GLY A 20 -6.19 -17.76 -20.19
C GLY A 20 -5.65 -18.13 -18.81
N GLU A 21 -4.38 -18.54 -18.70
CA GLU A 21 -3.75 -18.84 -17.41
C GLU A 21 -3.73 -17.64 -16.44
N SER A 22 -3.63 -16.41 -16.97
CA SER A 22 -3.70 -15.18 -16.16
C SER A 22 -5.07 -15.00 -15.49
N VAL A 23 -6.14 -15.24 -16.25
CA VAL A 23 -7.52 -15.13 -15.77
C VAL A 23 -7.85 -16.29 -14.82
N ALA A 24 -7.31 -17.48 -15.09
CA ALA A 24 -7.45 -18.64 -14.20
C ALA A 24 -6.76 -18.40 -12.86
N SER A 25 -5.48 -18.00 -12.85
CA SER A 25 -4.72 -17.65 -11.64
C SER A 25 -5.42 -16.55 -10.81
N ARG A 26 -5.96 -15.52 -11.49
CA ARG A 26 -6.76 -14.48 -10.82
C ARG A 26 -8.00 -15.06 -10.14
N THR A 27 -8.67 -16.03 -10.76
CA THR A 27 -9.86 -16.68 -10.20
C THR A 27 -9.50 -17.54 -8.99
N GLU A 28 -8.40 -18.30 -9.06
CA GLU A 28 -7.90 -19.13 -7.95
C GLU A 28 -7.54 -18.29 -6.72
N THR A 29 -6.96 -17.11 -6.93
CA THR A 29 -6.54 -16.21 -5.85
C THR A 29 -7.70 -15.35 -5.32
N LEU A 30 -8.86 -15.35 -5.97
CA LEU A 30 -9.97 -14.44 -5.65
C LEU A 30 -10.44 -14.54 -4.19
N SER A 31 -10.41 -15.75 -3.63
CA SER A 31 -10.81 -16.04 -2.24
C SER A 31 -9.86 -15.48 -1.18
N THR A 32 -8.63 -15.13 -1.55
CA THR A 32 -7.61 -14.61 -0.64
C THR A 32 -7.69 -13.10 -0.47
N PHE A 33 -8.37 -12.38 -1.37
CA PHE A 33 -8.47 -10.92 -1.29
C PHE A 33 -9.30 -10.48 -0.09
N ARG A 34 -8.84 -9.43 0.60
CA ARG A 34 -9.42 -8.93 1.86
C ARG A 34 -9.71 -7.42 1.87
N GLU A 35 -9.04 -6.64 1.03
CA GLU A 35 -9.11 -5.19 0.98
C GLU A 35 -9.64 -4.74 -0.40
N LEU A 36 -9.04 -3.70 -1.01
CA LEU A 36 -9.49 -3.17 -2.29
C LEU A 36 -9.22 -4.13 -3.47
N GLY A 37 -8.53 -5.26 -3.27
CA GLY A 37 -8.20 -6.21 -4.33
C GLY A 37 -7.02 -5.81 -5.22
N PRO A 38 -6.69 -6.65 -6.22
CA PRO A 38 -5.57 -6.45 -7.15
C PRO A 38 -5.86 -5.36 -8.20
N PRO A 39 -4.83 -4.89 -8.93
CA PRO A 39 -5.05 -4.03 -10.09
C PRO A 39 -5.94 -4.72 -11.13
N ASP A 40 -6.55 -3.89 -11.99
CA ASP A 40 -7.39 -4.42 -13.05
C ASP A 40 -6.52 -5.14 -14.09
N LEU A 41 -7.04 -6.25 -14.60
CA LEU A 41 -6.34 -7.11 -15.54
C LEU A 41 -7.02 -7.02 -16.90
N CYS A 42 -6.26 -6.76 -17.94
CA CYS A 42 -6.74 -6.84 -19.32
C CYS A 42 -6.03 -8.01 -20.00
N HIS A 43 -6.81 -9.01 -20.43
CA HIS A 43 -6.35 -10.17 -21.18
C HIS A 43 -6.82 -10.07 -22.63
N ILE A 44 -5.97 -10.43 -23.59
CA ILE A 44 -6.23 -10.31 -25.02
C ILE A 44 -5.79 -11.59 -25.72
N ILE A 45 -6.63 -12.08 -26.63
CA ILE A 45 -6.32 -13.21 -27.50
C ILE A 45 -6.13 -12.72 -28.93
N LYS A 46 -5.00 -13.04 -29.52
CA LYS A 46 -4.60 -12.66 -30.88
C LYS A 46 -4.48 -13.91 -31.75
N SER A 47 -4.97 -13.82 -32.98
CA SER A 47 -4.86 -14.89 -33.97
C SER A 47 -3.99 -14.43 -35.14
N PRO A 48 -3.10 -15.28 -35.67
CA PRO A 48 -2.36 -14.96 -36.88
C PRO A 48 -3.30 -14.87 -38.09
N THR A 49 -2.99 -13.98 -39.03
CA THR A 49 -3.77 -13.79 -40.27
C THR A 49 -3.18 -14.51 -41.48
N ARG A 50 -1.90 -14.93 -41.39
CA ARG A 50 -1.20 -15.67 -42.47
C ARG A 50 -1.41 -17.17 -42.33
N ALA A 51 -1.71 -17.84 -43.44
CA ALA A 51 -1.78 -19.29 -43.51
C ALA A 51 -0.38 -19.91 -43.30
N GLY A 52 -0.22 -20.70 -42.23
CA GLY A 52 1.05 -21.38 -41.88
C GLY A 52 1.45 -21.27 -40.40
N THR A 53 0.96 -20.24 -39.69
CA THR A 53 1.09 -20.10 -38.23
C THR A 53 -0.26 -20.45 -37.61
N THR A 54 -0.36 -21.53 -36.83
CA THR A 54 -1.67 -22.11 -36.49
C THR A 54 -2.22 -21.71 -35.13
N ASN A 55 -1.41 -21.12 -34.25
CA ASN A 55 -1.79 -21.03 -32.84
C ASN A 55 -2.12 -19.59 -32.43
N ASP A 56 -3.25 -19.44 -31.75
CA ASP A 56 -3.61 -18.21 -31.05
C ASP A 56 -2.57 -17.90 -29.97
N SER A 57 -2.42 -16.62 -29.63
CA SER A 57 -1.52 -16.13 -28.57
C SER A 57 -2.34 -15.33 -27.57
N GLY A 58 -2.23 -15.70 -26.29
CA GLY A 58 -2.76 -14.93 -25.16
C GLY A 58 -1.72 -13.95 -24.64
N SER A 59 -2.13 -12.72 -24.36
CA SER A 59 -1.31 -11.76 -23.61
C SER A 59 -2.14 -11.00 -22.60
N TYR A 60 -1.49 -10.46 -21.57
CA TYR A 60 -2.16 -9.62 -20.58
C TYR A 60 -1.33 -8.41 -20.19
N HIS A 61 -2.00 -7.43 -19.56
CA HIS A 61 -1.37 -6.30 -18.90
C HIS A 61 -2.22 -5.80 -17.74
N TYR A 62 -1.57 -5.11 -16.80
CA TYR A 62 -2.23 -4.46 -15.67
C TYR A 62 -2.59 -3.03 -16.01
N VAL A 63 -3.74 -2.58 -15.49
CA VAL A 63 -4.22 -1.21 -15.70
C VAL A 63 -4.95 -0.67 -14.48
N SER A 64 -4.91 0.65 -14.28
CA SER A 64 -5.74 1.37 -13.31
C SER A 64 -6.23 2.69 -13.88
N GLY A 65 -7.33 3.21 -13.30
CA GLY A 65 -7.90 4.51 -13.68
C GLY A 65 -8.79 4.47 -14.93
N ILE A 66 -9.19 3.28 -15.38
CA ILE A 66 -10.21 3.13 -16.43
C ILE A 66 -11.61 3.19 -15.80
N ASP A 67 -12.56 3.83 -16.49
CA ASP A 67 -13.95 3.88 -16.05
C ASP A 67 -14.61 2.49 -16.15
N ALA A 68 -14.72 1.81 -15.01
CA ALA A 68 -15.38 0.52 -14.85
C ALA A 68 -16.87 0.62 -14.52
N SER A 69 -17.55 1.71 -14.85
CA SER A 69 -18.96 1.92 -14.53
C SER A 69 -19.96 1.21 -15.45
N SER A 70 -19.51 0.71 -16.61
CA SER A 70 -20.37 0.00 -17.55
C SER A 70 -19.57 -0.91 -18.49
N SER A 71 -20.25 -1.86 -19.13
CA SER A 71 -19.67 -2.66 -20.21
C SER A 71 -19.27 -1.79 -21.42
N ALA A 72 -19.99 -0.70 -21.68
CA ALA A 72 -19.71 0.22 -22.77
C ALA A 72 -18.40 1.00 -22.56
N SER A 73 -18.16 1.54 -21.37
CA SER A 73 -16.92 2.27 -21.04
C SER A 73 -15.69 1.35 -21.13
N ILE A 74 -15.81 0.12 -20.66
CA ILE A 74 -14.76 -0.90 -20.78
C ILE A 74 -14.54 -1.33 -22.24
N ALA A 75 -15.62 -1.48 -23.01
CA ALA A 75 -15.51 -1.80 -24.44
C ALA A 75 -14.80 -0.69 -25.23
N ILE A 76 -14.96 0.58 -24.86
CA ILE A 76 -14.20 1.70 -25.46
C ILE A 76 -12.70 1.50 -25.22
N TYR A 77 -12.29 1.22 -23.98
CA TYR A 77 -10.87 0.95 -23.67
C TYR A 77 -10.33 -0.24 -24.47
N LEU A 78 -11.06 -1.35 -24.52
CA LEU A 78 -10.68 -2.52 -25.32
C LEU A 78 -10.57 -2.15 -26.81
N ASN A 79 -11.51 -1.38 -27.35
CA ASN A 79 -11.48 -0.92 -28.73
C ASN A 79 -10.27 -0.03 -29.05
N ASP A 80 -9.83 0.81 -28.12
CA ASP A 80 -8.63 1.62 -28.29
C ASP A 80 -7.37 0.73 -28.34
N LEU A 81 -7.33 -0.33 -27.54
CA LEU A 81 -6.27 -1.35 -27.65
C LEU A 81 -6.32 -2.04 -29.03
N LEU A 82 -7.51 -2.37 -29.54
CA LEU A 82 -7.64 -2.97 -30.89
C LEU A 82 -7.05 -2.06 -31.97
N ARG A 83 -7.35 -0.76 -31.92
CA ARG A 83 -6.80 0.23 -32.85
C ARG A 83 -5.29 0.32 -32.74
N SER A 84 -4.74 0.19 -31.53
CA SER A 84 -3.30 0.23 -31.30
C SER A 84 -2.52 -0.92 -31.94
N LEU A 85 -3.18 -2.02 -32.34
CA LEU A 85 -2.54 -3.15 -33.03
C LEU A 85 -2.29 -2.88 -34.53
N ASP A 86 -2.64 -1.69 -35.04
CA ASP A 86 -2.41 -1.24 -36.42
C ASP A 86 -2.88 -2.27 -37.48
N ILE A 87 -4.20 -2.46 -37.55
CA ILE A 87 -4.82 -2.77 -38.83
C ILE A 87 -4.63 -1.52 -39.68
N SER A 88 -3.60 -1.49 -40.51
CA SER A 88 -3.38 -0.40 -41.44
C SER A 88 -4.56 -0.32 -42.41
N GLN A 89 -5.49 0.61 -42.18
CA GLN A 89 -6.59 0.92 -43.09
C GLN A 89 -6.03 1.79 -44.24
N GLY A 90 -5.49 1.12 -45.26
CA GLY A 90 -5.05 1.73 -46.50
C GLY A 90 -5.00 0.68 -47.61
N TRP A 91 -5.44 1.03 -48.82
CA TRP A 91 -5.50 0.14 -49.99
C TRP A 91 -4.15 -0.53 -50.35
N PHE A 92 -3.03 0.02 -49.83
CA PHE A 92 -1.66 -0.45 -50.09
C PHE A 92 -0.87 -0.85 -48.84
N ALA A 93 -1.51 -1.01 -47.68
CA ALA A 93 -0.79 -1.30 -46.45
C ALA A 93 -0.63 -2.82 -46.22
N PRO A 94 0.53 -3.29 -45.74
CA PRO A 94 0.79 -4.72 -45.56
C PRO A 94 -0.18 -5.28 -44.52
N ASN A 95 -0.95 -6.31 -44.89
CA ASN A 95 -1.89 -7.00 -43.99
C ASN A 95 -1.21 -7.26 -42.64
N ALA A 96 -1.78 -6.70 -41.57
CA ALA A 96 -1.34 -6.96 -40.20
C ALA A 96 -1.29 -8.48 -40.00
N GLY A 97 -0.12 -9.01 -39.64
CA GLY A 97 0.12 -10.46 -39.51
C GLY A 97 -0.72 -11.12 -38.43
N TRP A 98 -1.40 -10.32 -37.61
CA TRP A 98 -2.21 -10.74 -36.47
C TRP A 98 -3.45 -9.86 -36.34
N LYS A 99 -4.52 -10.45 -35.81
CA LYS A 99 -5.77 -9.77 -35.46
C LYS A 99 -6.15 -10.13 -34.03
N VAL A 100 -6.77 -9.19 -33.30
CA VAL A 100 -7.34 -9.50 -31.99
C VAL A 100 -8.67 -10.22 -32.19
N LYS A 101 -8.81 -11.37 -31.53
CA LYS A 101 -9.99 -12.23 -31.56
C LYS A 101 -10.94 -11.94 -30.40
N SER A 102 -10.39 -11.66 -29.22
CA SER A 102 -11.16 -11.28 -28.05
C SER A 102 -10.32 -10.52 -27.02
N GLY A 103 -10.99 -9.75 -26.16
CA GLY A 103 -10.41 -9.14 -24.97
C GLY A 103 -11.29 -9.37 -23.75
N THR A 104 -10.68 -9.59 -22.59
CA THR A 104 -11.37 -9.74 -21.30
C THR A 104 -10.78 -8.74 -20.32
N TYR A 105 -11.61 -7.84 -19.79
CA TYR A 105 -11.24 -6.90 -18.75
C TYR A 105 -11.78 -7.40 -17.40
N CYS A 106 -10.94 -7.49 -16.38
CA CYS A 106 -11.31 -7.93 -15.04
C CYS A 106 -11.09 -6.80 -14.03
N CYS A 107 -12.14 -6.44 -13.30
CA CYS A 107 -12.13 -5.43 -12.25
C CYS A 107 -12.70 -6.02 -10.96
N TYR A 108 -11.92 -5.98 -9.89
CA TYR A 108 -12.39 -6.49 -8.60
C TYR A 108 -13.34 -5.48 -7.94
N ASN A 109 -14.50 -5.96 -7.48
CA ASN A 109 -15.42 -5.22 -6.62
C ASN A 109 -15.16 -5.63 -5.16
N ALA A 110 -14.62 -4.71 -4.37
CA ALA A 110 -14.25 -4.95 -2.99
C ALA A 110 -15.45 -4.96 -2.02
N PHE A 111 -16.56 -4.32 -2.36
CA PHE A 111 -17.77 -4.32 -1.54
C PHE A 111 -18.46 -5.70 -1.56
N SER A 112 -18.78 -6.19 -2.76
CA SER A 112 -19.44 -7.48 -2.93
C SER A 112 -18.47 -8.67 -3.04
N ARG A 113 -17.16 -8.41 -3.06
CA ARG A 113 -16.09 -9.42 -3.19
C ARG A 113 -16.26 -10.34 -4.41
N VAL A 114 -16.53 -9.72 -5.55
CA VAL A 114 -16.68 -10.38 -6.85
C VAL A 114 -15.75 -9.75 -7.87
N ASP A 115 -15.34 -10.52 -8.88
CA ASP A 115 -14.54 -10.03 -10.00
C ASP A 115 -15.45 -9.78 -11.20
N VAL A 116 -15.70 -8.51 -11.52
CA VAL A 116 -16.50 -8.11 -12.68
C VAL A 116 -15.67 -8.25 -13.95
N ARG A 117 -16.18 -9.04 -14.90
CA ARG A 117 -15.51 -9.33 -16.16
C ARG A 117 -16.33 -8.86 -17.33
N VAL A 118 -15.67 -8.18 -18.27
CA VAL A 118 -16.25 -7.78 -19.55
C VAL A 118 -15.44 -8.41 -20.66
N GLN A 119 -16.07 -9.32 -21.39
CA GLN A 119 -15.49 -10.02 -22.53
C GLN A 119 -16.04 -9.47 -23.84
N VAL A 120 -15.16 -9.02 -24.72
CA VAL A 120 -15.48 -8.55 -26.07
C VAL A 120 -14.96 -9.59 -27.07
N LYS A 121 -15.82 -10.10 -27.96
CA LYS A 121 -15.46 -11.05 -29.03
C LYS A 121 -15.56 -10.37 -30.40
N ILE A 122 -14.66 -10.72 -31.32
CA ILE A 122 -14.54 -10.04 -32.63
C ILE A 122 -14.52 -11.05 -33.79
N PRO A 123 -15.45 -10.93 -34.77
CA PRO A 123 -16.69 -10.13 -34.72
C PRO A 123 -17.65 -10.73 -33.69
N GLY A 124 -18.39 -9.90 -32.95
CA GLY A 124 -19.25 -10.42 -31.90
C GLY A 124 -19.80 -9.36 -30.94
N GLY A 125 -20.43 -9.85 -29.87
CA GLY A 125 -21.03 -9.04 -28.81
C GLY A 125 -20.11 -8.86 -27.59
N VAL A 126 -20.59 -8.03 -26.67
CA VAL A 126 -20.00 -7.81 -25.34
C VAL A 126 -20.77 -8.67 -24.34
N ASP A 127 -20.05 -9.52 -23.62
CA ASP A 127 -20.58 -10.32 -22.52
C ASP A 127 -20.02 -9.78 -21.20
N SER A 128 -20.87 -9.54 -20.21
CA SER A 128 -20.48 -8.94 -18.93
C SER A 128 -21.10 -9.70 -17.77
N TYR A 129 -20.28 -10.19 -16.86
CA TYR A 129 -20.69 -11.03 -15.74
C TYR A 129 -19.79 -10.78 -14.52
N ALA A 130 -20.30 -11.07 -13.32
CA ALA A 130 -19.49 -11.14 -12.11
C ALA A 130 -19.03 -12.58 -11.87
N VAL A 131 -17.83 -12.76 -11.32
CA VAL A 131 -17.32 -14.04 -10.85
C VAL A 131 -17.17 -13.99 -9.33
N ASP A 132 -17.82 -14.90 -8.62
CA ASP A 132 -17.72 -14.97 -7.17
C ASP A 132 -16.48 -15.76 -6.69
N LEU A 133 -16.29 -15.84 -5.37
CA LEU A 133 -15.17 -16.54 -4.74
C LEU A 133 -15.08 -18.05 -5.08
N ARG A 134 -16.15 -18.64 -5.61
CA ARG A 134 -16.21 -20.06 -6.04
C ARG A 134 -15.93 -20.22 -7.53
N GLY A 135 -15.78 -19.11 -8.27
CA GLY A 135 -15.64 -19.11 -9.72
C GLY A 135 -16.99 -19.18 -10.46
N GLU A 136 -18.12 -19.03 -9.77
CA GLU A 136 -19.45 -19.05 -10.39
C GLU A 136 -19.79 -17.70 -11.03
N ARG A 137 -20.50 -17.74 -12.16
CA ARG A 137 -20.88 -16.56 -12.93
C ARG A 137 -22.24 -16.03 -12.51
N HIS A 138 -22.33 -14.73 -12.30
CA HIS A 138 -23.54 -14.03 -11.90
C HIS A 138 -23.84 -12.85 -12.83
N GLU A 139 -25.13 -12.53 -12.99
CA GLU A 139 -25.56 -11.36 -13.75
C GLU A 139 -25.22 -10.06 -13.01
N LEU A 140 -24.91 -9.01 -13.78
CA LEU A 140 -24.56 -7.71 -13.23
C LEU A 140 -25.80 -6.82 -13.10
N ASN A 141 -25.99 -6.25 -11.91
CA ASN A 141 -26.98 -5.21 -11.65
C ASN A 141 -26.34 -3.82 -11.52
N SER A 142 -27.16 -2.77 -11.43
CA SER A 142 -26.66 -1.38 -11.31
C SER A 142 -25.83 -1.14 -10.05
N SER A 143 -26.16 -1.80 -8.94
CA SER A 143 -25.40 -1.70 -7.68
C SER A 143 -23.99 -2.27 -7.82
N LEU A 144 -23.85 -3.43 -8.46
CA LEU A 144 -22.56 -4.07 -8.69
C LEU A 144 -21.68 -3.20 -9.59
N TRP A 145 -22.24 -2.58 -10.62
CA TRP A 145 -21.50 -1.62 -11.46
C TRP A 145 -21.03 -0.39 -10.68
N LEU A 146 -21.87 0.18 -9.82
CA LEU A 146 -21.50 1.31 -8.97
C LEU A 146 -20.38 0.96 -7.99
N GLU A 147 -20.49 -0.19 -7.33
CA GLU A 147 -19.47 -0.70 -6.40
C GLU A 147 -18.15 -1.01 -7.11
N THR A 148 -18.21 -1.57 -8.32
CA THR A 148 -17.03 -1.86 -9.17
C THR A 148 -16.35 -0.57 -9.62
N TYR A 149 -17.13 0.39 -10.09
CA TYR A 149 -16.65 1.73 -10.44
C TYR A 149 -15.88 2.35 -9.27
N LEU A 150 -16.49 2.38 -8.08
CA LEU A 150 -15.87 2.99 -6.92
C LEU A 150 -14.62 2.20 -6.48
N SER A 151 -14.68 0.87 -6.45
CA SER A 151 -13.52 0.01 -6.13
C SER A 151 -12.30 0.30 -7.02
N ALA A 152 -12.52 0.45 -8.33
CA ALA A 152 -11.46 0.78 -9.29
C ALA A 152 -10.84 2.16 -9.01
N HIS A 153 -11.66 3.17 -8.68
CA HIS A 153 -11.19 4.52 -8.37
C HIS A 153 -10.41 4.55 -7.06
N LEU A 154 -10.91 3.88 -6.02
CA LEU A 154 -10.24 3.80 -4.72
C LEU A 154 -8.86 3.13 -4.84
N ARG A 155 -8.77 2.00 -5.56
CA ARG A 155 -7.48 1.35 -5.88
C ARG A 155 -6.54 2.30 -6.61
N SER A 156 -7.03 3.03 -7.61
CA SER A 156 -6.20 3.95 -8.37
C SER A 156 -5.72 5.16 -7.57
N ILE A 157 -6.51 5.63 -6.59
CA ILE A 157 -6.16 6.80 -5.76
C ILE A 157 -5.17 6.41 -4.64
N LEU A 158 -5.39 5.26 -4.01
CA LEU A 158 -4.64 4.82 -2.82
C LEU A 158 -3.44 3.95 -3.16
N TYR A 159 -3.59 2.99 -4.07
CA TYR A 159 -2.59 1.93 -4.25
C TYR A 159 -1.71 2.14 -5.48
N ALA A 160 -2.04 3.04 -6.40
CA ALA A 160 -1.25 3.21 -7.63
C ALA A 160 0.25 3.42 -7.33
N ASP A 161 0.58 4.19 -6.28
CA ASP A 161 1.95 4.50 -5.90
C ASP A 161 2.48 3.68 -4.70
N ASP A 162 1.71 2.70 -4.24
CA ASP A 162 2.13 1.76 -3.21
C ASP A 162 3.33 0.93 -3.73
N PRO A 163 4.40 0.71 -2.93
CA PRO A 163 5.53 -0.11 -3.34
C PRO A 163 5.15 -1.52 -3.82
N SER A 164 4.08 -2.10 -3.27
CA SER A 164 3.55 -3.41 -3.64
C SER A 164 2.95 -3.40 -5.05
N TYR A 165 2.56 -2.23 -5.55
CA TYR A 165 1.97 -2.00 -6.88
C TYR A 165 3.01 -1.57 -7.94
N LYS A 166 4.31 -1.66 -7.64
CA LYS A 166 5.40 -1.47 -8.61
C LYS A 166 5.53 -2.66 -9.57
N LEU A 167 4.43 -3.04 -10.20
CA LEU A 167 4.36 -4.13 -11.16
C LEU A 167 4.96 -3.68 -12.50
N TYR A 168 5.75 -4.55 -13.12
CA TYR A 168 6.25 -4.31 -14.47
C TYR A 168 5.11 -4.08 -15.44
N GLY A 169 5.24 -3.07 -16.31
CA GLY A 169 4.25 -2.78 -17.34
C GLY A 169 2.88 -2.30 -16.83
N TYR A 170 2.77 -1.89 -15.56
CA TYR A 170 1.52 -1.38 -15.00
C TYR A 170 1.12 -0.04 -15.61
N ARG A 171 -0.05 -0.01 -16.25
CA ARG A 171 -0.56 1.18 -16.93
C ARG A 171 -1.46 2.00 -16.00
N LYS A 172 -1.01 3.20 -15.65
CA LYS A 172 -1.75 4.12 -14.80
C LYS A 172 -2.42 5.21 -15.65
N TYR A 173 -3.73 5.31 -15.57
CA TYR A 173 -4.50 6.44 -16.08
C TYR A 173 -4.95 7.34 -14.92
N SER A 174 -5.25 8.60 -15.22
CA SER A 174 -5.90 9.46 -14.23
C SER A 174 -7.32 8.93 -13.97
N PRO A 175 -7.66 8.54 -12.73
CA PRO A 175 -8.96 7.95 -12.44
C PRO A 175 -10.12 8.95 -12.62
N ILE A 176 -9.87 10.26 -12.46
CA ILE A 176 -10.88 11.32 -12.60
C ILE A 176 -10.33 12.36 -13.58
N PRO A 177 -10.47 12.12 -14.90
CA PRO A 177 -9.86 12.98 -15.91
C PRO A 177 -10.64 14.28 -16.16
N LYS A 178 -11.95 14.31 -15.89
CA LYS A 178 -12.81 15.47 -16.16
C LYS A 178 -13.59 15.92 -14.92
N PRO A 179 -14.03 17.19 -14.87
CA PRO A 179 -14.89 17.69 -13.79
C PRO A 179 -16.22 16.94 -13.64
N GLU A 180 -16.83 16.50 -14.75
CA GLU A 180 -18.07 15.71 -14.73
C GLU A 180 -17.87 14.35 -14.04
N ASP A 181 -16.70 13.73 -14.24
CA ASP A 181 -16.34 12.45 -13.60
C ASP A 181 -16.16 12.63 -12.08
N GLU A 182 -15.74 13.82 -11.64
CA GLU A 182 -15.64 14.13 -10.22
C GLU A 182 -17.02 14.23 -9.55
N GLU A 183 -18.00 14.85 -10.20
CA GLU A 183 -19.37 14.90 -9.67
C GLU A 183 -19.95 13.50 -9.54
N ARG A 184 -19.67 12.63 -10.52
CA ARG A 184 -20.03 11.21 -10.47
C ARG A 184 -19.32 10.47 -9.34
N PHE A 185 -18.04 10.72 -9.13
CA PHE A 185 -17.27 10.13 -8.03
C PHE A 185 -17.84 10.55 -6.67
N ILE A 186 -18.13 11.84 -6.47
CA ILE A 186 -18.75 12.37 -5.24
C ILE A 186 -20.11 11.70 -5.00
N ALA A 187 -20.94 11.58 -6.05
CA ALA A 187 -22.25 10.93 -5.95
C ALA A 187 -22.13 9.44 -5.58
N ALA A 188 -21.17 8.72 -6.16
CA ALA A 188 -20.91 7.32 -5.84
C ALA A 188 -20.41 7.16 -4.39
N CYS A 189 -19.51 8.03 -3.94
CA CYS A 189 -19.02 8.06 -2.55
C CYS A 189 -20.17 8.26 -1.56
N ALA A 190 -21.07 9.21 -1.82
CA ALA A 190 -22.24 9.47 -0.97
C ALA A 190 -23.17 8.26 -0.88
N GLN A 191 -23.43 7.58 -2.01
CA GLN A 191 -24.33 6.43 -2.06
C GLN A 191 -23.77 5.18 -1.37
N LEU A 192 -22.44 4.99 -1.42
CA LEU A 192 -21.77 3.81 -0.84
C LEU A 192 -21.12 4.08 0.52
N PHE A 193 -21.31 5.26 1.10
CA PHE A 193 -20.66 5.67 2.34
C PHE A 193 -20.93 4.69 3.49
N ASP A 194 -22.18 4.29 3.69
CA ASP A 194 -22.57 3.38 4.79
C ASP A 194 -21.98 1.97 4.65
N LYS A 195 -21.51 1.59 3.45
CA LYS A 195 -20.80 0.33 3.17
C LYS A 195 -19.27 0.49 3.21
N GLY A 196 -18.74 1.71 3.40
CA GLY A 196 -17.31 2.00 3.28
C GLY A 196 -16.41 1.17 4.22
N TRP A 197 -16.90 0.81 5.40
CA TRP A 197 -16.18 -0.04 6.36
C TRP A 197 -15.86 -1.44 5.83
N GLN A 198 -16.58 -1.94 4.82
CA GLN A 198 -16.36 -3.27 4.22
C GLN A 198 -15.06 -3.34 3.40
N LEU A 199 -14.53 -2.19 3.01
CA LEU A 199 -13.37 -2.07 2.15
C LEU A 199 -12.03 -2.28 2.87
N GLY A 200 -12.04 -2.35 4.21
CA GLY A 200 -10.83 -2.32 5.02
C GLY A 200 -10.36 -0.89 5.32
N SER A 201 -9.19 -0.78 5.94
CA SER A 201 -8.61 0.45 6.46
C SER A 201 -7.10 0.51 6.24
N GLU A 202 -6.50 1.65 6.57
CA GLU A 202 -5.03 1.76 6.56
C GLU A 202 -4.39 0.76 7.53
N PRO A 203 -3.14 0.31 7.28
CA PRO A 203 -2.51 -0.77 8.06
C PRO A 203 -2.23 -0.47 9.53
N GLU A 204 -2.42 0.78 9.95
CA GLU A 204 -2.27 1.23 11.34
C GLU A 204 -3.58 1.16 12.13
N ILE A 205 -4.72 1.01 11.44
CA ILE A 205 -6.05 0.91 12.04
C ILE A 205 -6.41 -0.56 12.17
N GLN A 206 -6.75 -1.01 13.39
CA GLN A 206 -7.04 -2.42 13.63
C GLN A 206 -8.38 -2.84 13.02
N VAL A 207 -9.41 -2.01 13.22
CA VAL A 207 -10.77 -2.29 12.79
C VAL A 207 -11.30 -1.11 11.97
N ALA A 208 -11.70 -1.40 10.73
CA ALA A 208 -12.34 -0.41 9.88
C ALA A 208 -13.64 0.09 10.50
N THR A 209 -13.82 1.41 10.57
CA THR A 209 -15.03 2.07 11.06
C THR A 209 -15.73 2.78 9.90
N PRO A 210 -16.97 3.28 10.08
CA PRO A 210 -17.64 4.09 9.05
C PRO A 210 -16.84 5.31 8.60
N ILE A 211 -15.95 5.83 9.45
CA ILE A 211 -15.14 7.02 9.17
C ILE A 211 -13.65 6.71 8.95
N SER A 212 -13.16 5.57 9.42
CA SER A 212 -11.78 5.11 9.27
C SER A 212 -11.75 3.90 8.34
N ASN A 213 -11.78 4.14 7.04
CA ASN A 213 -11.73 3.11 5.99
C ASN A 213 -11.08 3.66 4.71
N HIS A 214 -10.88 2.80 3.71
CA HIS A 214 -10.29 3.22 2.44
C HIS A 214 -11.14 4.21 1.64
N LEU A 215 -12.48 4.20 1.76
CA LEU A 215 -13.32 5.18 1.08
C LEU A 215 -13.05 6.60 1.60
N THR A 216 -13.10 6.81 2.91
CA THR A 216 -12.84 8.13 3.51
C THR A 216 -11.41 8.58 3.32
N SER A 217 -10.45 7.64 3.41
CA SER A 217 -9.03 7.90 3.15
C SER A 217 -8.79 8.35 1.71
N ALA A 218 -9.43 7.71 0.73
CA ALA A 218 -9.31 8.10 -0.67
C ALA A 218 -9.94 9.46 -0.97
N ILE A 219 -11.10 9.77 -0.38
CA ILE A 219 -11.75 11.08 -0.53
C ILE A 219 -10.81 12.19 -0.03
N LEU A 220 -10.29 12.02 1.19
CA LEU A 220 -9.39 13.00 1.81
C LEU A 220 -8.06 13.11 1.04
N LYS A 221 -7.49 12.00 0.57
CA LYS A 221 -6.28 12.00 -0.26
C LYS A 221 -6.51 12.73 -1.58
N TYR A 222 -7.54 12.36 -2.33
CA TYR A 222 -7.81 12.95 -3.65
C TYR A 222 -8.10 14.47 -3.58
N PHE A 223 -8.96 14.89 -2.66
CA PHE A 223 -9.27 16.32 -2.51
C PHE A 223 -8.14 17.09 -1.81
N GLY A 224 -7.36 16.45 -0.95
CA GLY A 224 -6.17 17.05 -0.33
C GLY A 224 -5.04 17.27 -1.34
N ASP A 225 -4.65 16.23 -2.08
CA ASP A 225 -3.60 16.28 -3.10
C ASP A 225 -3.93 17.31 -4.21
N SER A 226 -5.22 17.48 -4.51
CA SER A 226 -5.68 18.47 -5.49
C SER A 226 -6.01 19.86 -4.92
N GLY A 227 -5.85 20.08 -3.60
CA GLY A 227 -6.09 21.36 -2.94
C GLY A 227 -7.58 21.79 -2.91
N ARG A 228 -8.52 20.86 -3.06
CA ARG A 228 -9.96 21.13 -3.22
C ARG A 228 -10.79 20.54 -2.08
N MET A 229 -10.31 20.75 -0.85
CA MET A 229 -10.98 20.29 0.37
C MET A 229 -12.42 20.82 0.54
N SER A 230 -12.79 21.91 -0.12
CA SER A 230 -14.18 22.41 -0.15
C SER A 230 -15.18 21.41 -0.72
N ARG A 231 -14.78 20.60 -1.71
CA ARG A 231 -15.64 19.54 -2.25
C ARG A 231 -15.81 18.40 -1.25
N ALA A 232 -14.75 18.04 -0.52
CA ALA A 232 -14.81 17.04 0.55
C ALA A 232 -15.67 17.51 1.73
N ALA A 233 -15.50 18.75 2.19
CA ALA A 233 -16.30 19.34 3.26
C ALA A 233 -17.79 19.32 2.93
N ASN A 234 -18.17 19.81 1.73
CA ASN A 234 -19.55 19.78 1.25
C ASN A 234 -20.14 18.35 1.16
N LEU A 235 -19.32 17.35 0.81
CA LEU A 235 -19.73 15.96 0.79
C LEU A 235 -20.00 15.44 2.20
N PHE A 236 -19.05 15.61 3.12
CA PHE A 236 -19.19 15.13 4.50
C PHE A 236 -20.30 15.86 5.25
N GLU A 237 -20.52 17.15 5.04
CA GLU A 237 -21.67 17.89 5.58
C GLU A 237 -23.00 17.25 5.14
N LYS A 238 -23.15 16.97 3.85
CA LYS A 238 -24.38 16.34 3.31
C LYS A 238 -24.59 14.95 3.90
N ILE A 239 -23.52 14.17 4.05
CA ILE A 239 -23.57 12.84 4.66
C ILE A 239 -23.93 12.95 6.15
N ALA A 240 -23.29 13.84 6.91
CA ALA A 240 -23.58 14.06 8.33
C ALA A 240 -25.04 14.50 8.53
N ASP A 241 -25.54 15.41 7.69
CA ASP A 241 -26.93 15.85 7.71
C ASP A 241 -27.92 14.72 7.38
N HIS A 242 -27.59 13.87 6.41
CA HIS A 242 -28.40 12.69 6.09
C HIS A 242 -28.40 11.70 7.27
N GLN A 243 -27.23 11.39 7.83
CA GLN A 243 -27.12 10.48 8.96
C GLN A 243 -27.81 11.00 10.21
N ARG A 244 -27.75 12.32 10.47
CA ARG A 244 -28.49 12.94 11.58
C ARG A 244 -29.99 12.73 11.46
N ARG A 245 -30.54 12.80 10.24
CA ARG A 245 -31.97 12.56 9.97
C ARG A 245 -32.34 11.08 10.05
N THR A 246 -31.45 10.19 9.62
CA THR A 246 -31.75 8.75 9.46
C THR A 246 -31.41 7.93 10.70
N TYR A 247 -30.27 8.20 11.34
CA TYR A 247 -29.70 7.40 12.44
C TYR A 247 -29.52 8.19 13.75
N GLY A 248 -29.70 9.51 13.73
CA GLY A 248 -29.58 10.38 14.90
C GLY A 248 -28.19 11.03 15.03
N GLU A 249 -27.99 11.79 16.11
CA GLU A 249 -26.79 12.63 16.31
C GLU A 249 -25.50 11.82 16.54
N GLY A 250 -25.58 10.61 17.10
CA GLY A 250 -24.40 9.79 17.41
C GLY A 250 -23.55 9.48 16.17
N PRO A 251 -24.08 8.75 15.16
CA PRO A 251 -23.33 8.44 13.94
C PRO A 251 -22.92 9.68 13.14
N ALA A 252 -23.75 10.73 13.17
CA ALA A 252 -23.43 12.00 12.52
C ALA A 252 -22.22 12.71 13.15
N ALA A 253 -22.02 12.57 14.47
CA ALA A 253 -20.87 13.13 15.18
C ALA A 253 -19.54 12.53 14.71
N ASP A 254 -19.52 11.25 14.32
CA ASP A 254 -18.33 10.62 13.75
C ASP A 254 -18.01 11.22 12.37
N VAL A 255 -19.01 11.43 11.52
CA VAL A 255 -18.81 12.08 10.21
C VAL A 255 -18.41 13.55 10.36
N ASP A 256 -18.89 14.23 11.39
CA ASP A 256 -18.46 15.59 11.75
C ASP A 256 -16.94 15.66 12.02
N ALA A 257 -16.27 14.56 12.42
CA ALA A 257 -14.81 14.51 12.48
C ALA A 257 -14.16 14.67 11.11
N LEU A 258 -14.70 14.02 10.07
CA LEU A 258 -14.24 14.15 8.69
C LEU A 258 -14.53 15.55 8.15
N THR A 259 -15.71 16.10 8.45
CA THR A 259 -16.08 17.47 8.10
C THR A 259 -15.12 18.49 8.72
N ALA A 260 -14.82 18.37 10.02
CA ALA A 260 -13.87 19.24 10.71
C ALA A 260 -12.46 19.14 10.11
N ARG A 261 -12.00 17.94 9.79
CA ARG A 261 -10.71 17.73 9.10
C ARG A 261 -10.68 18.42 7.73
N ALA A 262 -11.77 18.34 6.96
CA ALA A 262 -11.88 19.04 5.68
C ALA A 262 -11.88 20.57 5.85
N TYR A 263 -12.58 21.11 6.84
CA TYR A 263 -12.56 22.55 7.14
C TYR A 263 -11.19 23.07 7.57
N ILE A 264 -10.44 22.30 8.38
CA ILE A 264 -9.05 22.65 8.72
C ILE A 264 -8.20 22.73 7.44
N GLY A 265 -8.38 21.78 6.52
CA GLY A 265 -7.72 21.81 5.20
C GLY A 265 -8.14 22.96 4.29
N MET A 266 -9.26 23.63 4.58
CA MET A 266 -9.70 24.87 3.92
C MET A 266 -9.25 26.14 4.64
N HIS A 267 -8.54 26.02 5.77
CA HIS A 267 -8.24 27.11 6.69
C HIS A 267 -9.48 27.76 7.34
N GLU A 268 -10.62 27.06 7.36
CA GLU A 268 -11.86 27.48 8.02
C GLU A 268 -11.90 27.00 9.48
N GLU A 269 -10.92 27.42 10.27
CA GLU A 269 -10.64 26.90 11.61
C GLU A 269 -11.80 27.14 12.59
N THR A 270 -12.48 28.28 12.46
CA THR A 270 -13.60 28.61 13.36
C THR A 270 -14.81 27.69 13.13
N LEU A 271 -15.06 27.28 11.88
CA LEU A 271 -16.09 26.31 11.55
C LEU A 271 -15.68 24.92 12.04
N ALA A 272 -14.43 24.53 11.81
CA ALA A 272 -13.89 23.26 12.31
C ALA A 272 -14.07 23.11 13.82
N VAL A 273 -13.67 24.11 14.61
CA VAL A 273 -13.76 24.07 16.08
C VAL A 273 -15.22 24.04 16.55
N ARG A 274 -16.13 24.79 15.91
CA ARG A 274 -17.56 24.73 16.25
C ARG A 274 -18.15 23.35 15.97
N THR A 275 -17.80 22.75 14.84
CA THR A 275 -18.24 21.40 14.47
C THR A 275 -17.70 20.36 15.45
N LEU A 276 -16.41 20.44 15.80
CA LEU A 276 -15.80 19.56 16.81
C LEU A 276 -16.47 19.70 18.17
N ASN A 277 -16.71 20.93 18.64
CA ASN A 277 -17.35 21.17 19.93
C ASN A 277 -18.75 20.53 19.98
N ARG A 278 -19.56 20.72 18.93
CA ARG A 278 -20.88 20.09 18.81
C ARG A 278 -20.78 18.56 18.79
N ALA A 279 -19.85 18.01 18.02
CA ALA A 279 -19.70 16.56 17.91
C ALA A 279 -19.22 15.92 19.23
N LEU A 280 -18.28 16.57 19.92
CA LEU A 280 -17.74 16.12 21.20
C LEU A 280 -18.74 16.23 22.36
N THR A 281 -19.71 17.15 22.30
CA THR A 281 -20.78 17.17 23.33
C THR A 281 -21.71 15.96 23.21
N VAL A 282 -21.86 15.41 22.00
CA VAL A 282 -22.65 14.20 21.73
C VAL A 282 -21.84 12.93 21.97
N SER A 283 -20.59 12.89 21.50
CA SER A 283 -19.69 11.73 21.59
C SER A 283 -18.32 12.11 22.19
N PRO A 284 -18.22 12.29 23.53
CA PRO A 284 -16.98 12.72 24.17
C PRO A 284 -15.86 11.68 24.14
N GLN A 285 -16.21 10.41 23.90
CA GLN A 285 -15.28 9.27 23.90
C GLN A 285 -14.80 8.87 22.49
N SER A 286 -15.17 9.63 21.45
CA SER A 286 -14.71 9.37 20.09
C SER A 286 -13.24 9.81 19.94
N TRP A 287 -12.33 8.85 19.86
CA TRP A 287 -10.91 9.12 19.69
C TRP A 287 -10.61 9.81 18.35
N GLN A 288 -11.43 9.59 17.31
CA GLN A 288 -11.28 10.23 16.01
C GLN A 288 -11.53 11.74 16.10
N LEU A 289 -12.56 12.17 16.83
CA LEU A 289 -12.82 13.59 17.09
C LEU A 289 -11.68 14.21 17.90
N LEU A 290 -11.21 13.50 18.93
CA LEU A 290 -10.06 13.94 19.73
C LEU A 290 -8.80 14.06 18.88
N HIS A 291 -8.53 13.13 17.96
CA HIS A 291 -7.39 13.20 17.04
C HIS A 291 -7.42 14.45 16.16
N VAL A 292 -8.58 14.81 15.60
CA VAL A 292 -8.70 16.03 14.79
C VAL A 292 -8.43 17.27 15.65
N GLN A 293 -8.93 17.29 16.89
CA GLN A 293 -8.66 18.38 17.83
C GLN A 293 -7.18 18.45 18.25
N ILE A 294 -6.54 17.30 18.50
CA ILE A 294 -5.11 17.19 18.81
C ILE A 294 -4.28 17.74 17.65
N ASP A 295 -4.54 17.30 16.43
CA ASP A 295 -3.79 17.75 15.25
C ASP A 295 -3.98 19.26 15.02
N PHE A 296 -5.17 19.79 15.27
CA PHE A 296 -5.42 21.24 15.25
C PHE A 296 -4.59 21.98 16.32
N LEU A 297 -4.58 21.53 17.57
CA LEU A 297 -3.81 22.15 18.65
C LEU A 297 -2.30 22.10 18.40
N ARG A 298 -1.79 20.96 17.91
CA ARG A 298 -0.40 20.80 17.50
C ARG A 298 -0.01 21.80 16.41
N SER A 299 -0.89 22.01 15.41
CA SER A 299 -0.66 23.03 14.36
C SER A 299 -0.57 24.46 14.90
N LYS A 300 -1.14 24.72 16.08
CA LYS A 300 -1.10 26.01 16.79
C LYS A 300 0.03 26.11 17.83
N GLY A 301 0.84 25.07 17.99
CA GLY A 301 1.90 25.01 19.00
C GLY A 301 1.39 24.82 20.43
N MET A 302 0.13 24.43 20.61
CA MET A 302 -0.48 24.22 21.93
C MET A 302 -0.25 22.77 22.41
N PHE A 303 1.02 22.39 22.58
CA PHE A 303 1.42 21.01 22.82
C PHE A 303 0.93 20.45 24.17
N ASP A 304 0.91 21.25 25.23
CA ASP A 304 0.44 20.80 26.55
C ASP A 304 -1.02 20.33 26.53
N TRP A 305 -1.87 21.04 25.79
CA TRP A 305 -3.28 20.69 25.64
C TRP A 305 -3.43 19.47 24.73
N ALA A 306 -2.60 19.38 23.68
CA ALA A 306 -2.57 18.22 22.80
C ALA A 306 -2.21 16.94 23.56
N VAL A 307 -1.23 16.98 24.47
CA VAL A 307 -0.85 15.83 25.32
C VAL A 307 -2.00 15.41 26.23
N GLN A 308 -2.72 16.35 26.86
CA GLN A 308 -3.87 16.03 27.73
C GLN A 308 -4.97 15.31 26.95
N LEU A 309 -5.33 15.82 25.77
CA LEU A 309 -6.32 15.18 24.91
C LEU A 309 -5.84 13.85 24.34
N ALA A 310 -4.55 13.71 24.04
CA ALA A 310 -3.99 12.45 23.55
C ALA A 310 -4.02 11.36 24.61
N ARG A 311 -3.79 11.70 25.89
CA ARG A 311 -4.00 10.76 27.01
C ARG A 311 -5.46 10.32 27.10
N GLN A 312 -6.38 11.26 26.99
CA GLN A 312 -7.82 10.95 26.94
C GLN A 312 -8.17 10.06 25.74
N ALA A 313 -7.58 10.28 24.57
CA ALA A 313 -7.82 9.46 23.38
C ALA A 313 -7.34 8.00 23.58
N VAL A 314 -6.19 7.81 24.23
CA VAL A 314 -5.70 6.48 24.63
C VAL A 314 -6.62 5.83 25.66
N GLU A 315 -7.11 6.57 26.66
CA GLU A 315 -8.08 6.04 27.64
C GLU A 315 -9.40 5.61 26.98
N CYS A 316 -9.86 6.34 25.96
CA CYS A 316 -11.06 5.99 25.20
C CYS A 316 -10.87 4.75 24.33
N SER A 317 -9.66 4.51 23.80
CA SER A 317 -9.39 3.39 22.90
C SER A 317 -7.94 2.89 23.05
N PRO A 318 -7.65 2.13 24.12
CA PRO A 318 -6.30 1.64 24.41
C PRO A 318 -5.89 0.47 23.51
N SER A 319 -6.83 -0.15 22.80
CA SER A 319 -6.54 -1.21 21.85
C SER A 319 -6.04 -0.70 20.51
N GLU A 320 -6.27 0.56 20.16
CA GLU A 320 -5.91 1.10 18.84
C GLU A 320 -4.47 1.64 18.82
N PHE A 321 -3.65 1.18 17.88
CA PHE A 321 -2.26 1.64 17.75
C PHE A 321 -2.16 3.16 17.54
N VAL A 322 -3.05 3.71 16.72
CA VAL A 322 -3.03 5.13 16.32
C VAL A 322 -3.18 6.09 17.49
N THR A 323 -3.88 5.72 18.58
CA THR A 323 -4.04 6.58 19.76
C THR A 323 -2.75 6.69 20.54
N TRP A 324 -2.05 5.57 20.73
CA TRP A 324 -0.72 5.54 21.37
C TRP A 324 0.36 6.21 20.53
N ALA A 325 0.33 5.99 19.21
CA ALA A 325 1.23 6.67 18.29
C ALA A 325 1.03 8.19 18.34
N LYS A 326 -0.23 8.66 18.37
CA LYS A 326 -0.56 10.09 18.49
C LYS A 326 -0.10 10.67 19.83
N LEU A 327 -0.26 9.94 20.94
CA LEU A 327 0.24 10.36 22.24
C LEU A 327 1.77 10.44 22.23
N THR A 328 2.46 9.46 21.65
CA THR A 328 3.92 9.47 21.48
C THR A 328 4.38 10.69 20.70
N ASP A 329 3.72 11.00 19.57
CA ASP A 329 3.98 12.21 18.80
C ASP A 329 3.84 13.50 19.64
N CYS A 330 2.80 13.60 20.46
CA CYS A 330 2.58 14.76 21.32
C CYS A 330 3.63 14.87 22.44
N LEU A 331 4.07 13.74 22.99
CA LEU A 331 5.12 13.70 24.02
C LEU A 331 6.49 14.10 23.44
N LEU A 332 6.78 13.70 22.20
CA LEU A 332 7.96 14.17 21.47
C LEU A 332 7.92 15.69 21.23
N ASP A 333 6.73 16.25 20.94
CA ASP A 333 6.59 17.69 20.71
C ASP A 333 6.82 18.53 21.99
N ILE A 334 6.59 17.99 23.19
CA ILE A 334 6.93 18.63 24.48
C ILE A 334 8.32 18.23 25.02
N GLU A 335 9.10 17.48 24.24
CA GLU A 335 10.43 16.97 24.61
C GLU A 335 10.43 16.05 25.86
N ASP A 336 9.29 15.42 26.20
CA ASP A 336 9.22 14.37 27.23
C ASP A 336 9.56 13.01 26.62
N PHE A 337 10.86 12.84 26.38
CA PHE A 337 11.42 11.69 25.69
C PHE A 337 11.29 10.37 26.48
N GLU A 338 11.32 10.44 27.82
CA GLU A 338 11.17 9.26 28.69
C GLU A 338 9.74 8.72 28.60
N ALA A 339 8.75 9.60 28.73
CA ALA A 339 7.34 9.21 28.58
C ALA A 339 7.03 8.78 27.15
N ALA A 340 7.62 9.43 26.14
CA ALA A 340 7.44 9.04 24.74
C ALA A 340 7.91 7.60 24.51
N LEU A 341 9.10 7.23 25.01
CA LEU A 341 9.64 5.87 24.84
C LEU A 341 8.81 4.81 25.60
N LEU A 342 8.32 5.13 26.81
CA LEU A 342 7.39 4.27 27.55
C LEU A 342 6.07 4.05 26.80
N THR A 343 5.51 5.12 26.26
CA THR A 343 4.25 5.11 25.50
C THR A 343 4.41 4.27 24.24
N LEU A 344 5.55 4.41 23.55
CA LEU A 344 5.85 3.64 22.36
C LEU A 344 5.98 2.15 22.64
N ASN A 345 6.61 1.76 23.75
CA ASN A 345 6.70 0.36 24.18
C ASN A 345 5.33 -0.24 24.56
N SER A 346 4.37 0.61 24.93
CA SER A 346 3.01 0.21 25.28
C SER A 346 2.06 0.14 24.08
N CYS A 347 2.52 0.52 22.88
CA CYS A 347 1.70 0.50 21.67
C CYS A 347 1.27 -0.93 21.30
N PRO A 348 -0.03 -1.18 21.07
CA PRO A 348 -0.49 -2.45 20.54
C PRO A 348 0.01 -2.60 19.09
N MET A 349 0.69 -3.71 18.79
CA MET A 349 1.25 -3.99 17.47
C MET A 349 0.38 -4.97 16.72
N PHE A 350 0.11 -4.68 15.46
CA PHE A 350 -0.69 -5.55 14.59
C PHE A 350 0.14 -6.10 13.45
N THR A 351 -0.18 -7.34 13.07
CA THR A 351 0.38 -7.97 11.88
C THR A 351 -0.10 -7.23 10.65
N TYR A 352 0.85 -6.76 9.84
CA TYR A 352 0.56 -6.15 8.55
C TYR A 352 -0.07 -7.20 7.61
N ASN A 353 -1.22 -6.86 7.03
CA ASN A 353 -1.79 -7.64 5.95
C ASN A 353 -1.17 -7.14 4.64
N GLU A 354 -0.58 -8.06 3.87
CA GLU A 354 -0.07 -7.72 2.54
C GLU A 354 -1.22 -7.29 1.63
N ARG A 355 -0.92 -6.35 0.73
CA ARG A 355 -1.88 -5.89 -0.26
C ARG A 355 -2.33 -7.05 -1.14
N ASP A 356 -3.60 -7.01 -1.52
CA ASP A 356 -4.21 -8.00 -2.41
C ASP A 356 -3.52 -8.00 -3.77
N LEU A 357 -2.67 -8.99 -4.00
CA LEU A 357 -2.01 -9.27 -5.28
C LEU A 357 -2.20 -10.74 -5.61
N HIS A 358 -2.25 -11.07 -6.90
CA HIS A 358 -2.27 -12.46 -7.34
C HIS A 358 -0.92 -12.82 -7.96
N ARG A 359 -0.46 -14.04 -7.66
CA ARG A 359 0.78 -14.57 -8.22
C ARG A 359 0.52 -15.01 -9.65
N MET A 360 1.09 -14.29 -10.60
CA MET A 360 0.99 -14.67 -12.01
C MET A 360 1.88 -15.84 -12.38
N PRO A 361 1.44 -16.68 -13.34
CA PRO A 361 2.31 -17.57 -14.08
C PRO A 361 3.48 -16.81 -14.73
N THR A 362 4.59 -17.50 -14.94
CA THR A 362 5.76 -16.88 -15.58
C THR A 362 5.51 -16.71 -17.08
N PRO A 363 5.53 -15.48 -17.60
CA PRO A 363 5.27 -15.23 -19.02
C PRO A 363 6.38 -15.81 -19.90
N ILE A 364 6.04 -16.30 -21.10
CA ILE A 364 7.02 -16.75 -22.10
C ILE A 364 7.89 -15.57 -22.53
N LYS A 365 7.25 -14.42 -22.79
CA LYS A 365 7.89 -13.21 -23.32
C LYS A 365 7.27 -11.98 -22.71
N ASN A 366 8.13 -11.00 -22.44
CA ASN A 366 7.74 -9.66 -22.01
C ASN A 366 7.97 -8.68 -23.16
N HIS A 367 7.02 -7.80 -23.40
CA HIS A 367 7.15 -6.69 -24.32
C HIS A 367 6.99 -5.38 -23.59
N PHE A 368 8.03 -4.54 -23.62
CA PHE A 368 8.01 -3.20 -23.07
C PHE A 368 8.29 -2.21 -24.22
N PRO A 369 7.25 -1.54 -24.76
CA PRO A 369 7.44 -0.61 -25.85
C PRO A 369 8.16 0.64 -25.37
N ILE A 370 9.35 0.90 -25.90
CA ILE A 370 10.12 2.12 -25.63
C ILE A 370 9.66 3.20 -26.62
N LYS A 371 9.36 4.40 -26.11
CA LYS A 371 8.99 5.53 -26.97
C LYS A 371 10.21 6.03 -27.74
N LYS A 372 10.03 6.39 -29.02
CA LYS A 372 11.14 6.83 -29.91
C LYS A 372 11.99 7.94 -29.31
N TRP A 373 11.36 8.98 -28.76
CA TRP A 373 12.06 10.10 -28.14
C TRP A 373 12.93 9.68 -26.94
N VAL A 374 12.61 8.58 -26.25
CA VAL A 374 13.41 8.05 -25.12
C VAL A 374 14.66 7.34 -25.63
N ILE A 375 14.55 6.64 -26.77
CA ILE A 375 15.71 6.06 -27.45
C ILE A 375 16.61 7.19 -27.95
N GLU A 376 16.01 8.24 -28.53
CA GLU A 376 16.71 9.42 -29.05
C GLU A 376 17.33 10.29 -27.96
N SER A 377 16.86 10.19 -26.71
CA SER A 377 17.37 11.01 -25.61
C SER A 377 18.67 10.51 -25.01
N ASN A 378 19.16 9.31 -25.38
CA ASN A 378 20.30 8.64 -24.74
C ASN A 378 20.23 8.62 -23.19
N LEU A 379 19.01 8.71 -22.62
CA LEU A 379 18.79 8.67 -21.17
C LEU A 379 18.75 7.23 -20.64
N ILE A 380 18.54 6.27 -21.53
CA ILE A 380 18.70 4.85 -21.24
C ILE A 380 20.13 4.51 -21.66
N ASP A 381 21.07 4.68 -20.74
CA ASP A 381 22.37 4.01 -20.87
C ASP A 381 22.10 2.50 -20.86
N ASP A 382 22.77 1.80 -21.78
CA ASP A 382 22.67 0.34 -21.94
C ASP A 382 23.02 -0.29 -20.59
N ASP A 383 22.01 -0.79 -19.86
CA ASP A 383 22.11 -1.34 -18.50
C ASP A 383 23.27 -2.36 -18.45
N SER A 384 24.46 -1.88 -18.07
CA SER A 384 25.57 -2.72 -17.67
C SER A 384 25.22 -3.26 -16.29
N PRO A 385 24.92 -4.56 -16.13
CA PRO A 385 24.66 -5.15 -14.82
C PRO A 385 25.87 -5.02 -13.86
N LYS A 386 27.03 -4.55 -14.34
CA LYS A 386 28.24 -4.33 -13.55
C LYS A 386 28.26 -3.02 -12.76
N GLU A 387 27.43 -2.02 -13.12
CA GLU A 387 27.42 -0.74 -12.39
C GLU A 387 26.37 -0.67 -11.26
N ASN A 388 25.55 -1.73 -11.12
CA ASN A 388 24.44 -1.79 -10.17
C ASN A 388 24.72 -2.70 -8.94
N GLU A 389 25.98 -3.03 -8.67
CA GLU A 389 26.37 -3.72 -7.43
C GLU A 389 26.31 -2.73 -6.26
N ALA A 390 25.10 -2.46 -5.77
CA ALA A 390 24.91 -1.78 -4.50
C ALA A 390 25.62 -2.56 -3.38
N ASP A 391 26.20 -1.84 -2.41
CA ASP A 391 26.89 -2.44 -1.27
C ASP A 391 25.97 -3.47 -0.57
N ILE A 392 26.50 -4.67 -0.35
CA ILE A 392 25.79 -5.80 0.27
C ILE A 392 25.23 -5.42 1.65
N THR A 393 25.92 -4.55 2.38
CA THR A 393 25.47 -4.05 3.69
C THR A 393 24.20 -3.20 3.57
N LEU A 394 24.10 -2.35 2.55
CA LEU A 394 22.92 -1.52 2.27
C LEU A 394 21.72 -2.37 1.85
N LEU A 395 21.95 -3.40 1.02
CA LEU A 395 20.91 -4.33 0.59
C LEU A 395 20.33 -5.17 1.74
N ARG A 396 21.10 -5.37 2.81
CA ARG A 396 20.71 -6.18 3.99
C ARG A 396 20.02 -5.38 5.09
N LEU A 397 19.86 -4.06 4.95
CA LEU A 397 19.18 -3.27 5.95
C LEU A 397 17.74 -3.78 6.14
N PRO A 398 17.31 -4.08 7.38
CA PRO A 398 15.97 -4.64 7.61
C PRO A 398 14.88 -3.58 7.58
N ALA A 399 15.19 -2.32 7.92
CA ALA A 399 14.21 -1.24 8.05
C ALA A 399 13.32 -1.01 6.80
N PRO A 400 13.82 -1.06 5.54
CA PRO A 400 12.99 -0.96 4.34
C PRO A 400 11.93 -2.06 4.18
N SER A 401 12.01 -3.16 4.94
CA SER A 401 11.03 -4.25 4.93
C SER A 401 9.91 -4.06 5.97
N LEU A 402 10.05 -3.12 6.91
CA LEU A 402 9.03 -2.83 7.91
C LEU A 402 7.75 -2.29 7.27
N ARG A 403 6.58 -2.71 7.79
CA ARG A 403 5.26 -2.32 7.29
C ARG A 403 4.29 -2.08 8.45
N GLY A 404 3.21 -1.33 8.16
CA GLY A 404 2.14 -1.02 9.10
C GLY A 404 2.64 -0.44 10.43
N THR A 405 2.08 -0.92 11.54
CA THR A 405 2.43 -0.46 12.89
C THR A 405 3.93 -0.49 13.19
N PHE A 406 4.67 -1.50 12.70
CA PHE A 406 6.12 -1.60 12.91
C PHE A 406 6.90 -0.52 12.16
N ALA A 407 6.49 -0.17 10.95
CA ALA A 407 7.11 0.94 10.21
C ALA A 407 6.86 2.27 10.92
N ARG A 408 5.60 2.50 11.35
CA ARG A 408 5.24 3.74 12.06
C ARG A 408 5.92 3.86 13.43
N ALA A 409 6.03 2.77 14.19
CA ALA A 409 6.78 2.75 15.44
C ALA A 409 8.28 3.02 15.23
N TYR A 410 8.86 2.45 14.15
CA TYR A 410 10.24 2.73 13.79
C TYR A 410 10.45 4.19 13.38
N GLU A 411 9.49 4.79 12.67
CA GLU A 411 9.52 6.23 12.36
C GLU A 411 9.49 7.11 13.63
N LEU A 412 8.70 6.74 14.64
CA LEU A 412 8.70 7.44 15.93
C LEU A 412 10.03 7.27 16.67
N LEU A 413 10.65 6.08 16.61
CA LEU A 413 11.99 5.85 17.17
C LEU A 413 13.06 6.66 16.45
N THR A 414 13.02 6.75 15.12
CA THR A 414 13.99 7.56 14.36
C THR A 414 13.80 9.04 14.64
N ARG A 415 12.56 9.52 14.78
CA ARG A 415 12.26 10.90 15.19
C ARG A 415 12.78 11.20 16.60
N LEU A 416 12.62 10.27 17.54
CA LEU A 416 13.21 10.38 18.87
C LEU A 416 14.74 10.45 18.79
N ASN A 417 15.37 9.53 18.05
CA ASN A 417 16.83 9.52 17.85
C ASN A 417 17.35 10.79 17.17
N ASP A 418 16.61 11.37 16.22
CA ASP A 418 16.98 12.62 15.55
C ASP A 418 16.96 13.82 16.53
N ALA A 419 16.06 13.79 17.52
CA ALA A 419 15.95 14.86 18.52
C ALA A 419 17.07 14.83 19.58
N ILE A 420 17.46 13.64 20.08
CA ILE A 420 18.40 13.52 21.21
C ILE A 420 19.74 12.84 20.88
N GLY A 421 19.84 12.18 19.73
CA GLY A 421 21.00 11.37 19.36
C GLY A 421 21.02 9.96 19.98
N TRP A 422 21.89 9.12 19.42
CA TRP A 422 21.93 7.69 19.75
C TRP A 422 22.33 7.42 21.21
N ASP A 423 23.33 8.14 21.73
CA ASP A 423 23.85 7.89 23.07
C ASP A 423 22.83 8.26 24.16
N ASP A 424 22.11 9.37 23.99
CA ASP A 424 21.08 9.80 24.95
C ASP A 424 19.83 8.91 24.85
N LEU A 425 19.48 8.44 23.66
CA LEU A 425 18.46 7.42 23.50
C LEU A 425 18.79 6.14 24.29
N LEU A 426 20.03 5.68 24.26
CA LEU A 426 20.47 4.51 25.04
C LEU A 426 20.42 4.77 26.56
N LYS A 427 20.77 5.98 27.02
CA LYS A 427 20.64 6.36 28.43
C LYS A 427 19.18 6.32 28.88
N ILE A 428 18.27 6.93 28.13
CA ILE A 428 16.84 6.90 28.41
C ILE A 428 16.34 5.46 28.43
N ARG A 429 16.72 4.65 27.43
CA ARG A 429 16.37 3.23 27.37
C ARG A 429 16.80 2.48 28.64
N SER A 430 18.03 2.69 29.13
CA SER A 430 18.53 2.03 30.35
C SER A 430 17.85 2.51 31.63
N LYS A 431 17.34 3.75 31.66
CA LYS A 431 16.61 4.29 32.81
C LYS A 431 15.19 3.72 32.89
N VAL A 432 14.58 3.54 31.72
CA VAL A 432 13.15 3.27 31.57
C VAL A 432 12.85 1.77 31.48
N PHE A 433 13.76 0.97 30.91
CA PHE A 433 13.60 -0.46 30.75
C PHE A 433 14.58 -1.24 31.61
N VAL A 434 14.11 -2.36 32.14
CA VAL A 434 14.95 -3.33 32.86
C VAL A 434 15.91 -3.98 31.86
N MET A 435 17.20 -3.90 32.13
CA MET A 435 18.21 -4.49 31.28
C MET A 435 18.29 -6.02 31.52
N GLU A 436 18.68 -6.80 30.50
CA GLU A 436 18.76 -8.28 30.62
C GLU A 436 19.62 -8.74 31.81
N GLU A 437 20.67 -7.98 32.15
CA GLU A 437 21.55 -8.28 33.29
C GLU A 437 20.84 -8.09 34.63
N GLU A 438 20.01 -7.07 34.78
CA GLU A 438 19.22 -6.83 35.99
C GLU A 438 18.12 -7.88 36.14
N TYR A 439 17.49 -8.28 35.03
CA TYR A 439 16.52 -9.37 35.02
C TYR A 439 17.16 -10.72 35.40
N ARG A 440 18.37 -11.01 34.91
CA ARG A 440 19.13 -12.22 35.26
C ARG A 440 19.54 -12.20 36.73
N GLN A 441 20.04 -11.07 37.24
CA GLN A 441 20.42 -10.91 38.66
C GLN A 441 19.23 -11.15 39.58
N HIS A 442 18.06 -10.57 39.30
CA HIS A 442 16.82 -10.83 40.04
C HIS A 442 16.39 -12.30 40.00
N LYS A 443 16.66 -13.02 38.91
CA LYS A 443 16.35 -14.46 38.79
C LYS A 443 17.32 -15.35 39.58
N THR A 444 18.59 -14.95 39.70
CA THR A 444 19.58 -15.61 40.58
C THR A 444 19.39 -15.27 42.05
N GLU A 445 18.92 -14.06 42.38
CA GLU A 445 18.62 -13.67 43.77
C GLU A 445 17.29 -14.25 44.27
N GLY A 446 16.32 -14.46 43.36
CA GLY A 446 15.02 -15.06 43.65
C GLY A 446 15.03 -16.57 43.92
N SER A 447 16.15 -17.28 43.74
CA SER A 447 16.23 -18.72 44.03
C SER A 447 16.50 -19.06 45.51
N ASN A 448 16.60 -18.08 46.40
CA ASN A 448 16.79 -18.28 47.85
C ASN A 448 15.70 -17.65 48.73
N GLY A 449 14.55 -17.26 48.17
CA GLY A 449 13.43 -16.68 48.90
C GLY A 449 12.13 -17.47 48.73
N THR A 450 11.56 -17.91 49.84
CA THR A 450 10.31 -18.65 49.97
C THR A 450 9.13 -18.07 49.17
N ALA A 451 8.34 -18.97 48.58
CA ALA A 451 7.15 -18.73 47.80
C ALA A 451 6.14 -17.77 48.48
N ALA A 452 5.79 -16.71 47.77
CA ALA A 452 4.56 -15.93 47.98
C ALA A 452 4.01 -15.48 46.62
N ASP A 453 2.69 -15.55 46.50
CA ASP A 453 1.88 -15.36 45.29
C ASP A 453 2.21 -14.09 44.49
N SER A 454 2.41 -14.26 43.18
CA SER A 454 2.21 -13.19 42.21
C SER A 454 1.69 -13.77 40.89
N ASN A 455 0.44 -13.43 40.55
CA ASN A 455 -0.12 -13.60 39.21
C ASN A 455 0.67 -12.72 38.23
N VAL A 456 1.69 -13.30 37.60
CA VAL A 456 2.40 -12.68 36.47
C VAL A 456 1.71 -13.13 35.18
N ILE A 457 1.10 -12.17 34.48
CA ILE A 457 0.60 -12.38 33.12
C ILE A 457 1.80 -12.72 32.23
N LYS A 458 1.78 -13.94 31.68
CA LYS A 458 2.78 -14.40 30.70
C LYS A 458 2.62 -13.59 29.42
N GLN A 459 3.65 -12.82 29.05
CA GLN A 459 3.77 -12.29 27.69
C GLN A 459 3.88 -13.47 26.70
N PRO A 460 3.23 -13.42 25.51
CA PRO A 460 3.55 -14.33 24.44
C PRO A 460 4.97 -14.03 23.93
N ALA A 461 5.77 -15.08 23.75
CA ALA A 461 7.15 -14.97 23.33
C ALA A 461 7.26 -14.31 21.95
N ILE A 462 7.87 -13.12 21.92
CA ILE A 462 8.34 -12.49 20.68
C ILE A 462 9.56 -13.30 20.21
N PRO A 463 9.62 -13.77 18.96
CA PRO A 463 10.81 -14.43 18.44
C PRO A 463 12.00 -13.47 18.47
N THR A 464 12.96 -13.76 19.35
CA THR A 464 14.18 -12.97 19.53
C THR A 464 15.05 -13.08 18.28
N ILE A 465 15.22 -11.98 17.55
CA ILE A 465 16.32 -11.85 16.59
C ILE A 465 17.60 -11.71 17.42
N LYS A 466 18.42 -12.76 17.44
CA LYS A 466 19.74 -12.74 18.08
C LYS A 466 20.65 -11.82 17.25
N ILE A 467 20.85 -10.59 17.71
CA ILE A 467 21.99 -9.78 17.27
C ILE A 467 23.18 -10.28 18.11
N SER A 468 24.14 -10.93 17.46
CA SER A 468 25.37 -11.41 18.09
C SER A 468 26.17 -10.22 18.62
N SER A 469 26.47 -10.22 19.91
CA SER A 469 27.30 -9.23 20.62
C SER A 469 28.80 -9.33 20.30
N ASP A 470 29.16 -9.89 19.14
CA ASP A 470 30.56 -10.13 18.77
C ASP A 470 31.27 -8.82 18.34
N SER A 471 30.52 -7.77 17.97
CA SER A 471 31.10 -6.50 17.52
C SER A 471 31.73 -5.65 18.63
N ASP A 472 31.28 -5.82 19.88
CA ASP A 472 31.80 -5.04 21.02
C ASP A 472 33.06 -5.68 21.60
N HIS A 473 33.20 -7.01 21.49
CA HIS A 473 34.41 -7.72 21.93
C HIS A 473 35.60 -7.51 21.01
N GLU A 474 35.39 -7.37 19.69
CA GLU A 474 36.47 -7.08 18.72
C GLU A 474 37.02 -5.65 18.90
N ARG A 475 36.18 -4.67 19.25
CA ARG A 475 36.60 -3.29 19.51
C ARG A 475 37.43 -3.14 20.78
N GLU A 476 37.19 -3.96 21.81
CA GLU A 476 38.01 -3.94 23.02
C GLU A 476 39.35 -4.67 22.86
N GLN A 477 39.41 -5.74 22.05
CA GLN A 477 40.68 -6.43 21.77
C GLN A 477 41.63 -5.56 20.93
N PHE A 478 41.11 -4.77 19.98
CA PHE A 478 41.92 -3.86 19.18
C PHE A 478 42.56 -2.71 19.98
N LYS A 479 41.99 -2.34 21.13
CA LYS A 479 42.58 -1.33 22.04
C LYS A 479 43.64 -1.90 22.97
N ARG A 480 43.66 -3.23 23.20
CA ARG A 480 44.57 -3.89 24.17
C ARG A 480 45.80 -4.55 23.54
N GLY A 481 45.81 -4.84 22.24
CA GLY A 481 46.94 -5.47 21.55
C GLY A 481 47.80 -4.48 20.78
N GLY A 482 48.68 -3.77 21.47
CA GLY A 482 49.79 -3.06 20.82
C GLY A 482 50.78 -4.05 20.20
N LEU A 483 51.30 -3.69 19.01
CA LEU A 483 52.45 -4.26 18.29
C LEU A 483 53.12 -5.51 18.91
N ASP A 484 52.98 -6.66 18.23
CA ASP A 484 54.09 -7.61 18.11
C ASP A 484 54.08 -8.26 16.72
N LEU A 485 55.05 -7.84 15.91
CA LEU A 485 55.45 -8.45 14.65
C LEU A 485 56.16 -9.76 14.97
N HIS A 486 55.62 -10.89 14.52
CA HIS A 486 56.42 -12.08 14.30
C HIS A 486 56.18 -12.65 12.90
N MET A 487 57.19 -12.42 12.05
CA MET A 487 57.44 -13.12 10.80
C MET A 487 57.47 -14.63 11.04
N GLU A 488 56.78 -15.43 10.22
CA GLU A 488 57.30 -16.73 9.79
C GLU A 488 56.80 -17.15 8.39
N LYS A 489 57.81 -17.33 7.51
CA LYS A 489 58.00 -18.33 6.45
C LYS A 489 57.04 -18.38 5.25
N VAL A 490 57.56 -17.79 4.16
CA VAL A 490 57.22 -18.05 2.76
C VAL A 490 57.74 -19.44 2.35
N GLU A 491 56.84 -20.34 1.94
CA GLU A 491 57.20 -21.55 1.18
C GLU A 491 57.02 -21.31 -0.32
N LYS A 492 58.06 -21.69 -1.07
CA LYS A 492 58.21 -21.56 -2.53
C LYS A 492 57.32 -22.57 -3.26
N ILE A 493 56.64 -22.13 -4.31
CA ILE A 493 56.02 -23.01 -5.31
C ILE A 493 56.83 -22.85 -6.62
N GLU A 494 57.41 -23.95 -7.09
CA GLU A 494 58.16 -24.07 -8.34
C GLU A 494 57.22 -24.18 -9.54
N GLU A 495 57.52 -23.44 -10.61
CA GLU A 495 56.89 -23.55 -11.94
C GLU A 495 57.51 -24.68 -12.77
N PRO A 496 56.73 -25.43 -13.58
CA PRO A 496 57.31 -26.37 -14.53
C PRO A 496 57.58 -25.69 -15.89
N VAL A 497 58.83 -25.84 -16.32
CA VAL A 497 59.37 -25.45 -17.63
C VAL A 497 58.83 -26.37 -18.73
N HIS A 498 58.21 -25.79 -19.77
CA HIS A 498 57.98 -26.46 -21.05
C HIS A 498 59.14 -26.16 -22.00
N ASN A 499 59.93 -27.19 -22.33
CA ASN A 499 60.88 -27.16 -23.44
C ASN A 499 60.22 -27.71 -24.71
N HIS A 500 60.28 -26.93 -25.78
CA HIS A 500 60.19 -27.40 -27.16
C HIS A 500 61.41 -28.26 -27.49
N ASP A 501 61.22 -29.38 -28.19
CA ASP A 501 61.99 -29.70 -29.40
C ASP A 501 61.38 -30.91 -30.14
N ASN A 502 61.39 -30.78 -31.49
CA ASN A 502 60.91 -31.64 -32.58
C ASN A 502 59.41 -31.63 -32.95
#